data_AF-A0A8H3GRZ0-F1
#
_entry.id   AF-A0A8H3GRZ0-F1
#
_cell.length_a   1.000
_cell.length_b   1.000
_cell.length_c   1.000
_cell.angle_alpha   90.00
_cell.angle_beta   90.00
_cell.angle_gamma   90.00
#
_symmetry.space_group_name_H-M   'P 1'
#
loop_
_entity.id
_entity.type
_entity.pdbx_description
1 polymer ?
#
loop_
_entity_poly.entity_id
_entity_poly.type
_entity_poly.pdbx_seq_one_letter_code
_entity_poly.pdbx_strand_id
1 'polypeptide(L)'
;MRFIRFSLFSFVGMCSGFNIDASSIRAAEATKLGEISHFGNSTISGQMKPTNLAFPDGLRLLLYSPHSQNLSVEKRDQPSAPAGFVTALDSAVVSLGSGSWMAIYNYSWNIAFEAQNVDDVIATIEVSYDGGLLESLNIRHENTFLGRFDSKRGGWVVDTSRSSVDNAQNRTRMIGLPNLDGEYMLLGRKSADSQGIFIQPGSSSKLSDFMIEGPPTNLQGQTDPLRAPIQIGTWMGGFQLEVRSCERMRVNMDFFNSSEVKIQEGFKAVSPYGYALNSSEANSKVAVIARLPLRLSKIQACSSEGSRLQVAQFDPTFGEFRVAHYPGSNNTTSASLRMRLLPRFVEIEGSSLNVRWLLVMSQAPPSTTSATSNPTSATTAAPSPKSEIADDLQALAALPPPSPSSTENSPTTSNSSTIPVITPSTEERTEKVMRIEKPPKAPSRSRMRRVRFSKSQIL
;
A
#
# COMPACT_ATOMS: atom_id res chain seq x y z
N MET A 1 -14.90 -70.62 45.97
CA MET A 1 -14.73 -69.22 46.39
C MET A 1 -14.99 -68.31 45.19
N ARG A 2 -15.94 -67.38 45.33
CA ARG A 2 -16.41 -66.45 44.30
C ARG A 2 -15.35 -65.39 43.99
N PHE A 3 -15.14 -65.07 42.72
CA PHE A 3 -14.79 -63.71 42.31
C PHE A 3 -15.58 -63.33 41.05
N ILE A 4 -16.50 -62.40 41.24
CA ILE A 4 -17.32 -61.75 40.22
C ILE A 4 -16.43 -60.70 39.56
N ARG A 5 -16.24 -60.79 38.24
CA ARG A 5 -15.63 -59.73 37.43
C ARG A 5 -16.70 -58.72 37.03
N PHE A 6 -16.52 -57.48 37.47
CA PHE A 6 -17.25 -56.32 36.97
C PHE A 6 -16.80 -56.00 35.54
N SER A 7 -17.75 -55.98 34.61
CA SER A 7 -17.57 -55.44 33.27
C SER A 7 -17.95 -53.96 33.31
N LEU A 8 -16.98 -53.07 33.07
CA LEU A 8 -17.21 -51.64 32.91
C LEU A 8 -17.66 -51.38 31.47
N PHE A 9 -18.86 -50.83 31.31
CA PHE A 9 -19.42 -50.45 30.02
C PHE A 9 -18.70 -49.25 29.42
N SER A 10 -18.34 -49.38 28.14
CA SER A 10 -17.84 -48.33 27.25
C SER A 10 -18.86 -47.21 27.06
N PHE A 11 -18.38 -45.96 27.14
CA PHE A 11 -19.02 -44.81 26.50
C PHE A 11 -17.91 -43.97 25.87
N VAL A 12 -17.62 -44.23 24.60
CA VAL A 12 -16.81 -43.33 23.76
C VAL A 12 -17.75 -42.76 22.72
N GLY A 13 -18.05 -41.47 22.86
CA GLY A 13 -18.88 -40.73 21.92
C GLY A 13 -18.18 -40.63 20.57
N MET A 14 -18.88 -41.05 19.52
CA MET A 14 -18.53 -40.71 18.15
C MET A 14 -18.85 -39.24 17.91
N CYS A 15 -17.83 -38.37 18.01
CA CYS A 15 -17.86 -37.08 17.35
C CYS A 15 -17.53 -37.30 15.87
N SER A 16 -18.55 -37.32 15.01
CA SER A 16 -18.40 -37.22 13.56
C SER A 16 -17.96 -35.80 13.19
N GLY A 17 -16.68 -35.50 13.40
CA GLY A 17 -16.05 -34.31 12.84
C GLY A 17 -15.90 -34.49 11.34
N PHE A 18 -16.58 -33.67 10.55
CA PHE A 18 -16.27 -33.47 9.14
C PHE A 18 -14.87 -32.83 9.04
N ASN A 19 -13.84 -33.67 9.03
CA ASN A 19 -12.50 -33.26 8.65
C ASN A 19 -12.49 -33.19 7.12
N ILE A 20 -12.91 -32.06 6.57
CA ILE A 20 -12.66 -31.74 5.17
C ILE A 20 -11.16 -31.47 5.11
N ASP A 21 -10.41 -32.50 4.72
CA ASP A 21 -8.98 -32.41 4.55
C ASP A 21 -8.69 -31.36 3.47
N ALA A 22 -8.19 -30.19 3.90
CA ALA A 22 -7.82 -29.09 3.01
C ALA A 22 -6.71 -29.48 2.02
N SER A 23 -6.07 -30.63 2.21
CA SER A 23 -5.15 -31.23 1.23
C SER A 23 -5.87 -31.96 0.09
N SER A 24 -7.04 -32.57 0.36
CA SER A 24 -7.85 -33.26 -0.65
C SER A 24 -8.54 -32.30 -1.63
N ILE A 25 -8.93 -31.09 -1.17
CA ILE A 25 -9.40 -30.01 -2.04
C ILE A 25 -8.24 -29.49 -2.92
N ARG A 26 -7.04 -29.31 -2.33
CA ARG A 26 -5.86 -28.86 -3.08
C ARG A 26 -5.37 -29.88 -4.12
N ALA A 27 -5.51 -31.17 -3.86
CA ALA A 27 -5.15 -32.23 -4.79
C ALA A 27 -6.17 -32.39 -5.94
N ALA A 28 -7.46 -32.18 -5.68
CA ALA A 28 -8.50 -32.20 -6.71
C ALA A 28 -8.46 -30.97 -7.64
N GLU A 29 -7.96 -29.83 -7.15
CA GLU A 29 -7.83 -28.58 -7.92
C GLU A 29 -6.61 -28.58 -8.88
N ALA A 30 -5.62 -29.46 -8.63
CA ALA A 30 -4.38 -29.52 -9.41
C ALA A 30 -4.47 -30.27 -10.75
N THR A 31 -5.52 -31.07 -10.98
CA THR A 31 -5.51 -32.05 -12.10
C THR A 31 -6.79 -32.06 -12.94
N LYS A 32 -7.26 -30.87 -13.33
CA LYS A 32 -8.04 -30.72 -14.55
C LYS A 32 -7.43 -29.58 -15.34
N LEU A 33 -6.39 -29.90 -16.12
CA LEU A 33 -5.93 -29.01 -17.17
C LEU A 33 -7.16 -28.72 -18.05
N GLY A 34 -7.67 -27.50 -17.95
CA GLY A 34 -8.64 -27.02 -18.93
C GLY A 34 -8.03 -27.13 -20.32
N GLU A 35 -8.88 -27.30 -21.32
CA GLU A 35 -8.46 -27.20 -22.71
C GLU A 35 -7.71 -25.87 -22.90
N ILE A 36 -6.50 -25.94 -23.46
CA ILE A 36 -5.68 -24.74 -23.69
C ILE A 36 -6.46 -23.85 -24.67
N SER A 37 -6.95 -22.75 -24.14
CA SER A 37 -7.71 -21.74 -24.86
C SER A 37 -6.74 -20.80 -25.57
N HIS A 38 -7.07 -20.42 -26.80
CA HIS A 38 -6.37 -19.32 -27.46
C HIS A 38 -6.80 -17.98 -26.84
N PHE A 39 -5.92 -16.98 -26.90
CA PHE A 39 -6.33 -15.59 -26.62
C PHE A 39 -7.43 -15.16 -27.58
N GLY A 40 -8.34 -14.32 -27.09
CA GLY A 40 -9.54 -13.88 -27.80
C GLY A 40 -10.81 -14.18 -27.01
N ASN A 41 -11.91 -14.40 -27.73
CA ASN A 41 -13.24 -14.56 -27.15
C ASN A 41 -13.43 -15.95 -26.54
N SER A 42 -14.06 -15.98 -25.37
CA SER A 42 -14.42 -17.18 -24.61
C SER A 42 -15.81 -17.00 -23.99
N THR A 43 -16.51 -18.11 -23.75
CA THR A 43 -17.86 -18.09 -23.18
C THR A 43 -17.86 -18.70 -21.78
N ILE A 44 -18.52 -18.02 -20.85
CA ILE A 44 -18.81 -18.52 -19.51
C ILE A 44 -20.10 -19.31 -19.54
N SER A 45 -20.09 -20.48 -18.93
CA SER A 45 -21.21 -21.44 -18.98
C SER A 45 -22.48 -20.94 -18.29
N GLY A 46 -22.38 -20.00 -17.35
CA GLY A 46 -23.50 -19.56 -16.51
C GLY A 46 -23.95 -20.61 -15.49
N GLN A 47 -25.11 -20.38 -14.87
CA GLN A 47 -25.72 -21.31 -13.90
C GLN A 47 -24.81 -21.69 -12.72
N MET A 48 -23.88 -20.80 -12.35
CA MET A 48 -22.83 -21.03 -11.37
C MET A 48 -21.98 -22.27 -11.64
N LYS A 49 -21.92 -22.73 -12.89
CA LYS A 49 -21.02 -23.82 -13.30
C LYS A 49 -19.61 -23.27 -13.49
N PRO A 50 -18.57 -23.97 -12.99
CA PRO A 50 -17.19 -23.52 -13.14
C PRO A 50 -16.81 -23.49 -14.62
N THR A 51 -16.27 -22.36 -15.06
CA THR A 51 -15.62 -22.21 -16.37
C THR A 51 -14.12 -22.05 -16.14
N ASN A 52 -13.34 -23.03 -16.61
CA ASN A 52 -11.89 -23.04 -16.49
C ASN A 52 -11.27 -22.67 -17.84
N LEU A 53 -10.55 -21.56 -17.90
CA LEU A 53 -9.79 -21.14 -19.08
C LEU A 53 -8.30 -21.21 -18.74
N ALA A 54 -7.52 -21.83 -19.60
CA ALA A 54 -6.07 -21.91 -19.48
C ALA A 54 -5.42 -21.40 -20.76
N PHE A 55 -4.43 -20.53 -20.65
CA PHE A 55 -3.78 -19.90 -21.79
C PHE A 55 -2.34 -20.43 -21.99
N PRO A 56 -1.76 -20.31 -23.21
CA PRO A 56 -0.45 -20.89 -23.52
C PRO A 56 0.71 -20.35 -22.68
N ASP A 57 0.55 -19.18 -22.08
CA ASP A 57 1.57 -18.50 -21.28
C ASP A 57 1.44 -18.75 -19.77
N GLY A 58 0.56 -19.67 -19.37
CA GLY A 58 0.36 -20.05 -17.97
C GLY A 58 -0.63 -19.19 -17.19
N LEU A 59 -1.30 -18.21 -17.83
CA LEU A 59 -2.50 -17.57 -17.27
C LEU A 59 -3.63 -18.60 -17.16
N ARG A 60 -4.33 -18.61 -16.03
CA ARG A 60 -5.51 -19.44 -15.79
C ARG A 60 -6.60 -18.61 -15.13
N LEU A 61 -7.83 -18.78 -15.62
CA LEU A 61 -9.02 -18.15 -15.07
C LEU A 61 -10.00 -19.23 -14.63
N LEU A 62 -10.47 -19.13 -13.39
CA LEU A 62 -11.59 -19.91 -12.88
C LEU A 62 -12.75 -18.95 -12.60
N LEU A 63 -13.87 -19.18 -13.29
CA LEU A 63 -14.98 -18.23 -13.35
C LEU A 63 -16.29 -18.91 -12.98
N TYR A 64 -17.11 -18.21 -12.19
CA TYR A 64 -18.48 -18.57 -11.86
C TYR A 64 -19.40 -17.38 -12.15
N SER A 65 -20.51 -17.61 -12.84
CA SER A 65 -21.55 -16.59 -13.09
C SER A 65 -22.92 -17.26 -13.10
N PRO A 66 -23.99 -16.59 -12.62
CA PRO A 66 -25.36 -17.08 -12.77
C PRO A 66 -25.82 -17.09 -14.23
N HIS A 67 -25.24 -16.24 -15.08
CA HIS A 67 -25.64 -16.08 -16.47
C HIS A 67 -24.52 -16.48 -17.43
N SER A 68 -24.89 -17.00 -18.60
CA SER A 68 -23.91 -17.20 -19.67
C SER A 68 -23.57 -15.85 -20.28
N GLN A 69 -22.27 -15.64 -20.52
CA GLN A 69 -21.74 -14.35 -20.95
C GLN A 69 -20.40 -14.57 -21.66
N ASN A 70 -20.06 -13.66 -22.57
CA ASN A 70 -18.78 -13.71 -23.27
C ASN A 70 -17.76 -12.81 -22.58
N LEU A 71 -16.51 -13.23 -22.65
CA LEU A 71 -15.35 -12.45 -22.27
C LEU A 71 -14.28 -12.55 -23.34
N SER A 72 -13.44 -11.54 -23.46
CA SER A 72 -12.23 -11.54 -24.27
C SER A 72 -11.01 -11.48 -23.37
N VAL A 73 -10.01 -12.32 -23.63
CA VAL A 73 -8.69 -12.22 -23.00
C VAL A 73 -7.66 -11.92 -24.07
N GLU A 74 -6.99 -10.79 -23.94
CA GLU A 74 -5.95 -10.35 -24.88
C GLU A 74 -4.63 -10.20 -24.14
N LYS A 75 -3.55 -10.68 -24.78
CA LYS A 75 -2.19 -10.39 -24.35
C LYS A 75 -1.75 -9.03 -24.92
N ARG A 76 -1.21 -8.16 -24.07
CA ARG A 76 -0.65 -6.86 -24.48
C ARG A 76 0.83 -6.81 -24.19
N ASP A 77 1.64 -6.77 -25.26
CA ASP A 77 3.10 -6.62 -25.15
C ASP A 77 3.54 -5.21 -24.72
N GLN A 78 2.61 -4.26 -24.66
CA GLN A 78 2.83 -2.91 -24.14
C GLN A 78 1.85 -2.65 -22.99
N PRO A 79 2.25 -2.90 -21.74
CA PRO A 79 1.41 -2.63 -20.58
C PRO A 79 1.07 -1.15 -20.42
N SER A 80 -0.10 -0.84 -19.86
CA SER A 80 -0.60 0.53 -19.72
C SER A 80 0.22 1.42 -18.78
N ALA A 81 1.02 0.83 -17.87
CA ALA A 81 1.98 1.54 -17.05
C ALA A 81 3.23 0.69 -16.75
N PRO A 82 4.39 1.32 -16.48
CA PRO A 82 5.57 0.59 -16.01
C PRO A 82 5.33 -0.09 -14.67
N ALA A 83 6.01 -1.20 -14.45
CA ALA A 83 5.87 -2.01 -13.24
C ALA A 83 6.37 -1.34 -11.95
N GLY A 84 7.15 -0.25 -12.04
CA GLY A 84 7.68 0.45 -10.88
C GLY A 84 6.63 1.22 -10.05
N PHE A 85 5.47 1.51 -10.64
CA PHE A 85 4.42 2.29 -10.00
C PHE A 85 3.36 1.36 -9.40
N VAL A 86 3.55 0.96 -8.15
CA VAL A 86 2.67 0.00 -7.46
C VAL A 86 2.12 0.59 -6.17
N THR A 87 0.82 0.42 -5.94
CA THR A 87 0.13 0.83 -4.71
C THR A 87 -0.74 -0.28 -4.17
N ALA A 88 -1.01 -0.29 -2.86
CA ALA A 88 -2.04 -1.15 -2.28
C ALA A 88 -3.43 -0.65 -2.67
N LEU A 89 -4.39 -1.56 -2.81
CA LEU A 89 -5.81 -1.24 -3.02
C LEU A 89 -6.32 -0.23 -1.99
N ASP A 90 -6.05 -0.48 -0.70
CA ASP A 90 -6.27 0.45 0.39
C ASP A 90 -4.93 0.86 1.02
N SER A 91 -4.32 1.90 0.46
CA SER A 91 -3.02 2.40 0.90
C SER A 91 -3.04 3.04 2.29
N ALA A 92 -4.21 3.35 2.84
CA ALA A 92 -4.36 3.89 4.19
C ALA A 92 -4.39 2.79 5.27
N VAL A 93 -4.68 1.54 4.87
CA VAL A 93 -4.78 0.40 5.79
C VAL A 93 -3.61 -0.57 5.61
N VAL A 94 -3.18 -0.77 4.38
CA VAL A 94 -2.14 -1.73 4.01
C VAL A 94 -0.93 -1.00 3.43
N SER A 95 0.26 -1.31 3.94
CA SER A 95 1.52 -0.92 3.33
C SER A 95 2.12 -2.10 2.56
N LEU A 96 2.55 -1.85 1.32
CA LEU A 96 3.38 -2.78 0.56
C LEU A 96 4.89 -2.56 0.82
N GLY A 97 5.25 -1.73 1.80
CA GLY A 97 6.61 -1.25 1.99
C GLY A 97 7.08 -0.30 0.88
N SER A 98 8.39 -0.14 0.78
CA SER A 98 9.09 0.84 -0.06
C SER A 98 10.12 0.20 -0.99
N GLY A 99 9.93 -1.09 -1.29
CA GLY A 99 10.81 -1.85 -2.19
C GLY A 99 10.66 -1.44 -3.64
N SER A 100 11.68 -1.71 -4.46
CA SER A 100 11.60 -1.54 -5.91
C SER A 100 10.73 -2.63 -6.53
N TRP A 101 9.87 -2.24 -7.44
CA TRP A 101 8.95 -3.13 -8.15
C TRP A 101 9.39 -3.33 -9.59
N MET A 102 9.16 -4.54 -10.11
CA MET A 102 9.44 -4.86 -11.50
C MET A 102 8.45 -5.87 -12.06
N ALA A 103 8.34 -5.90 -13.38
CA ALA A 103 7.53 -6.88 -14.08
C ALA A 103 8.30 -8.21 -14.11
N ILE A 104 7.62 -9.31 -13.79
CA ILE A 104 8.20 -10.65 -14.00
C ILE A 104 8.10 -11.00 -15.49
N TYR A 105 6.99 -10.62 -16.11
CA TYR A 105 6.79 -10.66 -17.55
C TYR A 105 6.63 -9.25 -18.11
N ASN A 106 7.15 -9.01 -19.31
CA ASN A 106 7.12 -7.70 -19.98
C ASN A 106 5.81 -7.41 -20.73
N TYR A 107 4.72 -8.08 -20.37
CA TYR A 107 3.42 -7.95 -20.98
C TYR A 107 2.32 -8.03 -19.91
N SER A 108 1.11 -7.65 -20.28
CA SER A 108 -0.08 -7.70 -19.43
C SER A 108 -1.21 -8.47 -20.12
N TRP A 109 -2.25 -8.82 -19.36
CA TRP A 109 -3.48 -9.41 -19.86
C TRP A 109 -4.63 -8.42 -19.72
N ASN A 110 -5.29 -8.10 -20.82
CA ASN A 110 -6.54 -7.37 -20.81
C ASN A 110 -7.70 -8.37 -20.82
N ILE A 111 -8.54 -8.32 -19.79
CA ILE A 111 -9.72 -9.14 -19.66
C ILE A 111 -10.91 -8.21 -19.75
N ALA A 112 -11.78 -8.42 -20.73
CA ALA A 112 -12.96 -7.60 -20.94
C ALA A 112 -14.22 -8.46 -21.07
N PHE A 113 -15.33 -7.99 -20.51
CA PHE A 113 -16.63 -8.65 -20.64
C PHE A 113 -17.49 -7.94 -21.67
N GLU A 114 -18.22 -8.70 -22.49
CA GLU A 114 -19.14 -8.10 -23.47
C GLU A 114 -20.38 -7.49 -22.78
N ALA A 115 -20.82 -8.07 -21.68
CA ALA A 115 -21.98 -7.61 -20.92
C ALA A 115 -21.64 -6.42 -20.00
N GLN A 116 -22.56 -5.46 -19.91
CA GLN A 116 -22.38 -4.22 -19.12
C GLN A 116 -22.56 -4.40 -17.60
N ASN A 117 -23.18 -5.48 -17.13
CA ASN A 117 -23.37 -5.80 -15.72
C ASN A 117 -22.58 -7.06 -15.37
N VAL A 118 -21.34 -6.88 -14.90
CA VAL A 118 -20.39 -7.97 -14.62
C VAL A 118 -20.29 -8.29 -13.13
N ASP A 119 -21.10 -7.64 -12.30
CA ASP A 119 -21.01 -7.70 -10.84
C ASP A 119 -21.37 -9.09 -10.26
N ASP A 120 -21.95 -9.96 -11.07
CA ASP A 120 -22.35 -11.32 -10.68
C ASP A 120 -21.26 -12.38 -10.98
N VAL A 121 -20.07 -11.97 -11.43
CA VAL A 121 -18.96 -12.88 -11.70
C VAL A 121 -18.06 -13.01 -10.48
N ILE A 122 -17.85 -14.24 -10.04
CA ILE A 122 -16.79 -14.57 -9.08
C ILE A 122 -15.64 -15.18 -9.86
N ALA A 123 -14.47 -14.55 -9.76
CA ALA A 123 -13.29 -14.96 -10.50
C ALA A 123 -12.09 -15.25 -9.61
N THR A 124 -11.29 -16.21 -10.04
CA THR A 124 -9.90 -16.40 -9.63
C THR A 124 -9.02 -16.24 -10.86
N ILE A 125 -8.01 -15.39 -10.76
CA ILE A 125 -6.92 -15.28 -11.73
C ILE A 125 -5.68 -15.92 -11.12
N GLU A 126 -5.02 -16.79 -11.87
CA GLU A 126 -3.80 -17.49 -11.47
C GLU A 126 -2.78 -17.37 -12.59
N VAL A 127 -1.53 -17.10 -12.24
CA VAL A 127 -0.42 -16.98 -13.19
C VAL A 127 0.75 -17.80 -12.65
N SER A 128 1.27 -18.67 -13.50
CA SER A 128 2.49 -19.43 -13.20
C SER A 128 3.73 -18.60 -13.52
N TYR A 129 4.84 -18.85 -12.82
CA TYR A 129 6.12 -18.21 -13.07
C TYR A 129 7.27 -19.20 -13.02
N ASP A 130 8.41 -18.83 -13.61
CA ASP A 130 9.66 -19.60 -13.52
C ASP A 130 10.45 -19.16 -12.28
N GLY A 131 10.80 -20.11 -11.41
CA GLY A 131 11.61 -19.85 -10.23
C GLY A 131 13.03 -19.38 -10.57
N GLY A 132 13.65 -19.93 -11.61
CA GLY A 132 14.98 -19.50 -12.05
C GLY A 132 14.99 -18.06 -12.56
N LEU A 133 13.88 -17.64 -13.20
CA LEU A 133 13.68 -16.24 -13.59
C LEU A 133 13.59 -15.34 -12.34
N LEU A 134 12.80 -15.71 -11.33
CA LEU A 134 12.68 -14.90 -10.10
C LEU A 134 14.03 -14.73 -9.40
N GLU A 135 14.82 -15.81 -9.30
CA GLU A 135 16.17 -15.77 -8.72
C GLU A 135 17.08 -14.80 -9.49
N SER A 136 17.06 -14.84 -10.82
CA SER A 136 17.84 -13.92 -11.66
C SER A 136 17.44 -12.44 -11.47
N LEU A 137 16.18 -12.19 -11.11
CA LEU A 137 15.65 -10.86 -10.83
C LEU A 137 15.82 -10.44 -9.35
N ASN A 138 16.35 -11.33 -8.50
CA ASN A 138 16.44 -11.17 -7.05
C ASN A 138 15.06 -10.91 -6.40
N ILE A 139 14.08 -11.71 -6.80
CA ILE A 139 12.72 -11.73 -6.26
C ILE A 139 12.49 -13.07 -5.57
N ARG A 140 11.94 -13.03 -4.35
CA ARG A 140 11.48 -14.23 -3.65
C ARG A 140 10.07 -14.61 -4.09
N HIS A 141 9.72 -15.89 -4.04
CA HIS A 141 8.40 -16.42 -4.42
C HIS A 141 7.25 -15.68 -3.72
N GLU A 142 7.38 -15.44 -2.42
CA GLU A 142 6.39 -14.72 -1.60
C GLU A 142 6.26 -13.23 -1.93
N ASN A 143 7.18 -12.67 -2.73
CA ASN A 143 7.18 -11.28 -3.19
C ASN A 143 6.61 -11.14 -4.60
N THR A 144 5.81 -12.11 -5.04
CA THR A 144 5.08 -12.07 -6.31
C THR A 144 3.64 -11.64 -6.10
N PHE A 145 3.13 -10.77 -6.98
CA PHE A 145 1.82 -10.16 -6.85
C PHE A 145 1.15 -10.02 -8.21
N LEU A 146 -0.18 -10.15 -8.25
CA LEU A 146 -0.96 -9.71 -9.41
C LEU A 146 -1.39 -8.26 -9.19
N GLY A 147 -0.96 -7.38 -10.08
CA GLY A 147 -1.38 -5.99 -10.11
C GLY A 147 -2.49 -5.79 -11.14
N ARG A 148 -3.54 -5.05 -10.76
CA ARG A 148 -4.55 -4.54 -11.69
C ARG A 148 -4.23 -3.09 -12.05
N PHE A 149 -4.24 -2.74 -13.32
CA PHE A 149 -3.99 -1.36 -13.74
C PHE A 149 -5.11 -0.43 -13.26
N ASP A 150 -4.74 0.72 -12.70
CA ASP A 150 -5.65 1.79 -12.30
C ASP A 150 -5.23 3.10 -12.98
N SER A 151 -6.09 3.61 -13.87
CA SER A 151 -5.82 4.81 -14.66
C SER A 151 -5.81 6.10 -13.83
N LYS A 152 -6.49 6.15 -12.67
CA LYS A 152 -6.50 7.31 -11.76
C LYS A 152 -5.23 7.39 -10.92
N ARG A 153 -4.65 6.22 -10.60
CA ARG A 153 -3.38 6.11 -9.89
C ARG A 153 -2.18 6.12 -10.83
N GLY A 154 -2.41 5.91 -12.13
CA GLY A 154 -1.37 5.91 -13.16
C GLY A 154 -0.39 4.72 -13.02
N GLY A 155 -0.86 3.61 -12.45
CA GLY A 155 0.00 2.49 -12.07
C GLY A 155 -0.80 1.24 -11.69
N TRP A 156 -0.12 0.29 -11.07
CA TRP A 156 -0.67 -1.00 -10.70
C TRP A 156 -1.16 -1.01 -9.25
N VAL A 157 -2.31 -1.64 -9.03
CA VAL A 157 -2.91 -1.80 -7.72
C VAL A 157 -2.87 -3.26 -7.33
N VAL A 158 -2.27 -3.54 -6.18
CA VAL A 158 -2.20 -4.87 -5.58
C VAL A 158 -3.22 -4.98 -4.46
N ASP A 159 -4.06 -6.01 -4.52
CA ASP A 159 -4.97 -6.39 -3.44
C ASP A 159 -4.38 -7.56 -2.64
N THR A 160 -3.68 -7.24 -1.56
CA THR A 160 -3.07 -8.26 -0.70
C THR A 160 -4.09 -9.06 0.10
N SER A 161 -5.33 -8.57 0.25
CA SER A 161 -6.38 -9.31 0.99
C SER A 161 -6.91 -10.52 0.23
N ARG A 162 -6.72 -10.50 -1.09
CA ARG A 162 -7.14 -11.56 -2.03
C ARG A 162 -5.97 -12.25 -2.73
N SER A 163 -4.74 -11.77 -2.49
CA SER A 163 -3.52 -12.33 -3.06
C SER A 163 -3.13 -13.61 -2.32
N SER A 164 -2.67 -14.61 -3.08
CA SER A 164 -2.10 -15.84 -2.53
C SER A 164 -0.97 -16.30 -3.44
N VAL A 165 0.09 -16.84 -2.84
CA VAL A 165 1.21 -17.45 -3.56
C VAL A 165 1.24 -18.93 -3.22
N ASP A 166 1.35 -19.77 -4.24
CA ASP A 166 1.63 -21.20 -4.12
C ASP A 166 3.09 -21.44 -4.50
N ASN A 167 3.95 -21.56 -3.47
CA ASN A 167 5.38 -21.77 -3.65
C ASN A 167 5.70 -23.16 -4.20
N ALA A 168 4.85 -24.17 -3.97
CA ALA A 168 5.10 -25.52 -4.45
C ALA A 168 4.84 -25.63 -5.96
N GLN A 169 3.91 -24.82 -6.47
CA GLN A 169 3.53 -24.80 -7.88
C GLN A 169 4.08 -23.61 -8.67
N ASN A 170 4.84 -22.72 -8.02
CA ASN A 170 5.31 -21.46 -8.59
C ASN A 170 4.19 -20.63 -9.21
N ARG A 171 3.15 -20.35 -8.41
CA ARG A 171 1.98 -19.59 -8.88
C ARG A 171 1.61 -18.43 -7.97
N THR A 172 1.14 -17.36 -8.58
CA THR A 172 0.51 -16.22 -7.90
C THR A 172 -0.94 -16.16 -8.33
N ARG A 173 -1.85 -15.96 -7.37
CA ARG A 173 -3.28 -15.90 -7.63
C ARG A 173 -3.97 -14.78 -6.88
N MET A 174 -5.06 -14.29 -7.45
CA MET A 174 -6.01 -13.39 -6.80
C MET A 174 -7.38 -14.06 -6.82
N ILE A 175 -7.94 -14.30 -5.63
CA ILE A 175 -9.11 -15.17 -5.43
C ILE A 175 -10.33 -14.32 -5.07
N GLY A 176 -11.51 -14.72 -5.57
CA GLY A 176 -12.79 -14.13 -5.15
C GLY A 176 -12.97 -12.69 -5.64
N LEU A 177 -12.53 -12.41 -6.86
CA LEU A 177 -12.73 -11.12 -7.49
C LEU A 177 -14.20 -10.98 -7.95
N PRO A 178 -14.93 -9.95 -7.48
CA PRO A 178 -16.31 -9.69 -7.90
C PRO A 178 -16.39 -9.00 -9.27
N ASN A 179 -15.25 -8.53 -9.79
CA ASN A 179 -15.14 -7.95 -11.12
C ASN A 179 -13.70 -8.16 -11.60
N LEU A 180 -13.56 -8.99 -12.64
CA LEU A 180 -12.29 -9.33 -13.28
C LEU A 180 -11.96 -8.41 -14.48
N ASP A 181 -12.84 -7.48 -14.84
CA ASP A 181 -12.61 -6.58 -15.97
C ASP A 181 -11.39 -5.69 -15.74
N GLY A 182 -10.50 -5.60 -16.71
CA GLY A 182 -9.34 -4.72 -16.69
C GLY A 182 -8.04 -5.37 -17.12
N GLU A 183 -6.95 -4.65 -16.91
CA GLU A 183 -5.62 -5.08 -17.28
C GLU A 183 -4.83 -5.57 -16.07
N TYR A 184 -4.18 -6.73 -16.18
CA TYR A 184 -3.46 -7.40 -15.12
C TYR A 184 -2.02 -7.69 -15.53
N MET A 185 -1.10 -7.60 -14.57
CA MET A 185 0.31 -7.92 -14.79
C MET A 185 0.88 -8.64 -13.58
N LEU A 186 1.80 -9.58 -13.83
CA LEU A 186 2.56 -10.25 -12.78
C LEU A 186 3.75 -9.37 -12.36
N LEU A 187 3.73 -8.96 -11.10
CA LEU A 187 4.68 -8.05 -10.48
C LEU A 187 5.53 -8.78 -9.44
N GLY A 188 6.79 -8.38 -9.35
CA GLY A 188 7.70 -8.80 -8.30
C GLY A 188 8.24 -7.60 -7.52
N ARG A 189 8.26 -7.72 -6.19
CA ARG A 189 8.97 -6.79 -5.33
C ARG A 189 10.39 -7.29 -5.09
N LYS A 190 11.39 -6.51 -5.49
CA LYS A 190 12.79 -6.84 -5.30
C LYS A 190 13.15 -6.71 -3.82
N SER A 191 13.28 -7.85 -3.14
CA SER A 191 13.51 -7.91 -1.69
C SER A 191 14.07 -9.27 -1.29
N ALA A 192 15.10 -9.25 -0.45
CA ALA A 192 15.58 -10.44 0.25
C ALA A 192 14.66 -10.85 1.43
N ASP A 193 13.80 -9.94 1.89
CA ASP A 193 12.85 -10.18 2.97
C ASP A 193 11.47 -10.54 2.43
N SER A 194 10.79 -11.44 3.14
CA SER A 194 9.37 -11.78 2.91
C SER A 194 8.42 -10.70 3.44
N GLN A 195 8.89 -9.86 4.36
CA GLN A 195 8.15 -8.75 4.94
C GLN A 195 8.31 -7.48 4.10
N GLY A 196 7.43 -6.50 4.31
CA GLY A 196 7.54 -5.19 3.65
C GLY A 196 8.89 -4.52 3.99
N ILE A 197 9.54 -3.94 2.98
CA ILE A 197 10.75 -3.12 3.18
C ILE A 197 10.30 -1.76 3.72
N PHE A 198 10.83 -1.31 4.86
CA PHE A 198 10.52 0.01 5.43
C PHE A 198 11.75 0.91 5.38
N ILE A 199 11.53 2.20 5.12
CA ILE A 199 12.60 3.20 5.02
C ILE A 199 13.01 3.61 6.43
N GLN A 200 14.31 3.71 6.67
CA GLN A 200 14.82 4.18 7.96
C GLN A 200 14.72 5.70 8.06
N PRO A 201 14.16 6.28 9.13
CA PRO A 201 14.28 7.71 9.39
C PRO A 201 15.73 8.07 9.72
N GLY A 202 16.26 9.23 9.27
CA GLY A 202 17.65 9.63 9.54
C GLY A 202 18.44 10.03 8.29
N SER A 203 19.44 10.90 8.42
CA SER A 203 20.22 11.43 7.26
C SER A 203 21.45 10.61 6.83
N SER A 204 21.75 9.46 7.45
CA SER A 204 23.09 8.84 7.32
C SER A 204 23.20 7.59 6.42
N SER A 205 22.14 7.17 5.70
CA SER A 205 22.23 5.98 4.86
C SER A 205 21.36 6.03 3.59
N LYS A 206 21.78 5.30 2.55
CA LYS A 206 20.93 5.06 1.36
C LYS A 206 19.60 4.38 1.69
N LEU A 207 19.49 3.72 2.85
CA LEU A 207 18.27 3.06 3.34
C LEU A 207 17.26 4.08 3.90
N SER A 208 17.66 5.35 4.00
CA SER A 208 16.81 6.42 4.53
C SER A 208 16.13 7.26 3.45
N ASP A 209 16.52 7.06 2.19
CA ASP A 209 16.00 7.82 1.06
C ASP A 209 14.83 7.07 0.41
N PHE A 210 13.72 7.77 0.26
CA PHE A 210 12.67 7.39 -0.67
C PHE A 210 13.00 7.93 -2.07
N MET A 211 13.26 7.03 -3.01
CA MET A 211 13.49 7.39 -4.40
C MET A 211 12.16 7.56 -5.12
N ILE A 212 11.84 8.80 -5.49
CA ILE A 212 10.68 9.12 -6.32
C ILE A 212 11.15 9.12 -7.77
N GLU A 213 10.53 8.28 -8.60
CA GLU A 213 10.76 8.24 -10.03
C GLU A 213 9.96 9.32 -10.75
N GLY A 214 10.51 9.87 -11.83
CA GLY A 214 9.76 10.75 -12.73
C GLY A 214 8.70 9.96 -13.51
N PRO A 215 7.65 10.63 -14.01
CA PRO A 215 6.67 9.99 -14.86
C PRO A 215 7.32 9.53 -16.17
N PRO A 216 6.85 8.41 -16.75
CA PRO A 216 7.30 7.91 -18.05
C PRO A 216 7.24 8.97 -19.17
N THR A 217 8.14 8.86 -20.14
CA THR A 217 8.41 9.88 -21.18
C THR A 217 7.20 10.21 -22.08
N ASN A 218 6.12 9.42 -22.00
CA ASN A 218 4.90 9.49 -22.81
C ASN A 218 3.61 9.76 -22.01
N LEU A 219 3.70 10.06 -20.71
CA LEU A 219 2.52 10.32 -19.87
C LEU A 219 2.33 11.81 -19.59
N GLN A 220 1.06 12.24 -19.53
CA GLN A 220 0.66 13.63 -19.20
C GLN A 220 1.11 14.09 -17.79
N GLY A 221 1.68 13.19 -16.99
CA GLY A 221 2.22 13.49 -15.66
C GLY A 221 3.49 14.35 -15.63
N GLN A 222 4.13 14.64 -16.77
CA GLN A 222 5.36 15.44 -16.81
C GLN A 222 5.16 16.92 -16.48
N THR A 223 3.96 17.46 -16.69
CA THR A 223 3.69 18.89 -16.47
C THR A 223 2.69 19.15 -15.35
N ASP A 224 1.92 18.14 -14.97
CA ASP A 224 0.88 18.21 -13.95
C ASP A 224 1.05 17.07 -12.94
N PRO A 225 1.44 17.35 -11.69
CA PRO A 225 1.65 16.31 -10.69
C PRO A 225 0.35 15.56 -10.38
N LEU A 226 -0.84 16.14 -10.59
CA LEU A 226 -2.10 15.42 -10.37
C LEU A 226 -2.32 14.27 -11.36
N ARG A 227 -1.61 14.27 -12.49
CA ARG A 227 -1.65 13.23 -13.52
C ARG A 227 -0.45 12.29 -13.47
N ALA A 228 0.53 12.54 -12.60
CA ALA A 228 1.66 11.65 -12.43
C ALA A 228 1.28 10.38 -11.65
N PRO A 229 1.95 9.24 -11.91
CA PRO A 229 1.74 8.02 -11.16
C PRO A 229 1.95 8.22 -9.66
N ILE A 230 1.11 7.56 -8.86
CA ILE A 230 1.25 7.55 -7.41
C ILE A 230 2.43 6.66 -7.00
N GLN A 231 3.27 7.17 -6.11
CA GLN A 231 4.34 6.44 -5.45
C GLN A 231 4.16 6.57 -3.94
N ILE A 232 4.51 5.51 -3.20
CA ILE A 232 4.31 5.48 -1.74
C ILE A 232 5.62 5.07 -1.05
N GLY A 233 6.11 5.95 -0.19
CA GLY A 233 7.17 5.64 0.76
C GLY A 233 6.54 5.33 2.12
N THR A 234 6.92 4.20 2.73
CA THR A 234 6.61 3.88 4.12
C THR A 234 7.89 3.79 4.93
N TRP A 235 7.98 4.58 6.00
CA TRP A 235 9.09 4.59 6.93
C TRP A 235 8.82 3.68 8.12
N MET A 236 9.89 3.24 8.78
CA MET A 236 9.82 2.59 10.08
C MET A 236 9.05 3.49 11.06
N GLY A 237 8.16 2.89 11.85
CA GLY A 237 7.24 3.61 12.72
C GLY A 237 5.91 4.00 12.06
N GLY A 238 5.74 3.73 10.75
CA GLY A 238 4.45 3.78 10.07
C GLY A 238 4.09 5.13 9.44
N PHE A 239 5.04 6.08 9.39
CA PHE A 239 4.85 7.28 8.57
C PHE A 239 4.77 6.88 7.10
N GLN A 240 3.74 7.36 6.41
CA GLN A 240 3.56 7.12 4.98
C GLN A 240 3.52 8.44 4.22
N LEU A 241 4.18 8.44 3.06
CA LEU A 241 4.17 9.52 2.10
C LEU A 241 3.64 8.98 0.78
N GLU A 242 2.45 9.41 0.40
CA GLU A 242 1.93 9.22 -0.94
C GLU A 242 2.25 10.47 -1.75
N VAL A 243 2.90 10.29 -2.89
CA VAL A 243 3.41 11.40 -3.69
C VAL A 243 3.13 11.17 -5.17
N ARG A 244 2.79 12.25 -5.85
CA ARG A 244 2.85 12.37 -7.29
C ARG A 244 3.81 13.48 -7.66
N SER A 245 4.74 13.20 -8.56
CA SER A 245 5.81 14.10 -8.95
C SER A 245 6.00 14.11 -10.47
N CYS A 246 6.34 15.28 -11.01
CA CYS A 246 6.75 15.44 -12.41
C CYS A 246 8.24 15.12 -12.64
N GLU A 247 9.03 15.02 -11.56
CA GLU A 247 10.48 14.91 -11.61
C GLU A 247 10.97 13.78 -10.71
N ARG A 248 12.14 13.22 -11.06
CA ARG A 248 12.84 12.28 -10.20
C ARG A 248 13.47 13.03 -9.04
N MET A 249 13.30 12.55 -7.82
CA MET A 249 13.90 13.17 -6.62
C MET A 249 14.13 12.17 -5.50
N ARG A 250 14.90 12.59 -4.50
CA ARG A 250 15.10 11.85 -3.25
C ARG A 250 14.41 12.56 -2.12
N VAL A 251 13.65 11.82 -1.33
CA VAL A 251 13.00 12.34 -0.12
C VAL A 251 13.52 11.61 1.10
N ASN A 252 13.99 12.37 2.07
CA ASN A 252 14.37 11.88 3.38
C ASN A 252 13.34 12.31 4.41
N MET A 253 13.14 11.49 5.44
CA MET A 253 12.31 11.83 6.60
C MET A 253 13.12 11.69 7.88
N ASP A 254 13.09 12.74 8.69
CA ASP A 254 13.76 12.82 9.98
C ASP A 254 12.77 13.14 11.11
N PHE A 255 13.15 12.79 12.33
CA PHE A 255 12.48 13.25 13.54
C PHE A 255 13.20 14.47 14.11
N PHE A 256 12.44 15.34 14.76
CA PHE A 256 12.98 16.41 15.60
C PHE A 256 12.26 16.45 16.94
N ASN A 257 12.95 16.90 17.98
CA ASN A 257 12.40 17.01 19.32
C ASN A 257 11.44 18.22 19.42
N SER A 258 10.24 18.00 19.96
CA SER A 258 9.25 19.08 20.12
C SER A 258 9.65 20.12 21.15
N SER A 259 10.51 19.77 22.11
CA SER A 259 10.96 20.67 23.17
C SER A 259 12.00 21.70 22.71
N GLU A 260 12.60 21.46 21.54
CA GLU A 260 13.65 22.31 20.96
C GLU A 260 13.06 23.34 19.96
N VAL A 261 11.74 23.34 19.77
CA VAL A 261 11.08 24.19 18.79
C VAL A 261 10.09 25.13 19.44
N LYS A 262 10.00 26.35 18.90
CA LYS A 262 8.97 27.30 19.30
C LYS A 262 7.64 26.93 18.65
N ILE A 263 6.58 26.86 19.46
CA ILE A 263 5.21 26.59 19.02
C ILE A 263 4.39 27.86 19.25
N GLN A 264 3.48 28.16 18.31
CA GLN A 264 2.53 29.26 18.43
C GLN A 264 1.84 29.26 19.80
N GLU A 265 1.72 30.44 20.41
CA GLU A 265 1.05 30.61 21.70
C GLU A 265 -0.39 30.07 21.68
N GLY A 266 -0.83 29.50 22.81
CA GLY A 266 -2.11 28.83 22.91
C GLY A 266 -2.13 27.40 22.38
N PHE A 267 -0.97 26.86 21.95
CA PHE A 267 -0.83 25.48 21.54
C PHE A 267 0.30 24.76 22.28
N LYS A 268 0.10 23.48 22.56
CA LYS A 268 1.12 22.56 23.09
C LYS A 268 1.28 21.34 22.19
N ALA A 269 2.50 20.81 22.11
CA ALA A 269 2.77 19.58 21.36
C ALA A 269 2.06 18.38 22.01
N VAL A 270 1.49 17.50 21.18
CA VAL A 270 0.86 16.24 21.61
C VAL A 270 1.87 15.10 21.67
N SER A 271 2.93 15.19 20.85
CA SER A 271 4.01 14.22 20.77
C SER A 271 5.34 14.88 21.12
N PRO A 272 6.29 14.15 21.73
CA PRO A 272 7.62 14.66 22.06
C PRO A 272 8.52 14.86 20.82
N TYR A 273 8.01 14.51 19.63
CA TYR A 273 8.71 14.66 18.37
C TYR A 273 7.76 15.08 17.26
N GLY A 274 8.32 15.66 16.21
CA GLY A 274 7.66 15.92 14.93
C GLY A 274 8.39 15.25 13.76
N TYR A 275 7.86 15.46 12.55
CA TYR A 275 8.36 14.88 11.31
C TYR A 275 8.92 15.98 10.41
N ALA A 276 10.12 15.81 9.89
CA ALA A 276 10.74 16.69 8.91
C ALA A 276 10.93 15.91 7.61
N LEU A 277 10.40 16.43 6.51
CA LEU A 277 10.69 15.95 5.16
C LEU A 277 11.68 16.90 4.50
N ASN A 278 12.66 16.32 3.83
CA ASN A 278 13.63 17.04 3.01
C ASN A 278 13.69 16.39 1.62
N SER A 279 13.61 17.20 0.57
CA SER A 279 13.75 16.73 -0.82
C SER A 279 15.02 17.28 -1.46
N SER A 280 15.67 16.47 -2.30
CA SER A 280 16.76 16.93 -3.17
C SER A 280 16.31 18.00 -4.17
N GLU A 281 15.02 18.02 -4.53
CA GLU A 281 14.44 18.94 -5.50
C GLU A 281 13.43 19.86 -4.81
N ALA A 282 13.95 20.94 -4.21
CA ALA A 282 13.16 21.75 -3.29
C ALA A 282 12.01 22.54 -3.92
N ASN A 283 12.12 22.84 -5.21
CA ASN A 283 11.17 23.65 -5.97
C ASN A 283 10.30 22.81 -6.92
N SER A 284 10.39 21.48 -6.82
CA SER A 284 9.65 20.57 -7.69
C SER A 284 8.13 20.68 -7.46
N LYS A 285 7.37 20.56 -8.54
CA LYS A 285 5.91 20.52 -8.47
C LYS A 285 5.47 19.13 -8.06
N VAL A 286 4.89 19.03 -6.87
CA VAL A 286 4.44 17.76 -6.28
C VAL A 286 3.04 17.88 -5.71
N ALA A 287 2.33 16.76 -5.68
CA ALA A 287 1.11 16.59 -4.90
C ALA A 287 1.38 15.51 -3.86
N VAL A 288 1.16 15.83 -2.59
CA VAL A 288 1.58 15.01 -1.45
C VAL A 288 0.40 14.75 -0.52
N ILE A 289 0.29 13.51 -0.08
CA ILE A 289 -0.54 13.09 1.05
C ILE A 289 0.38 12.43 2.07
N ALA A 290 0.62 13.10 3.19
CA ALA A 290 1.37 12.56 4.30
C ALA A 290 0.45 11.99 5.37
N ARG A 291 0.73 10.78 5.85
CA ARG A 291 -0.02 10.11 6.91
C ARG A 291 0.87 9.93 8.12
N LEU A 292 0.58 10.72 9.15
CA LEU A 292 1.31 10.71 10.42
C LEU A 292 0.64 9.69 11.35
N PRO A 293 1.38 8.68 11.86
CA PRO A 293 0.80 7.66 12.71
C PRO A 293 0.33 8.24 14.04
N LEU A 294 -0.86 7.83 14.46
CA LEU A 294 -1.47 8.25 15.72
C LEU A 294 -1.34 7.19 16.79
N ARG A 295 -0.96 7.63 18.00
CA ARG A 295 -1.07 6.81 19.21
C ARG A 295 -2.34 7.21 19.96
N LEU A 296 -3.36 6.37 19.90
CA LEU A 296 -4.68 6.65 20.49
C LEU A 296 -4.60 6.96 21.99
N SER A 297 -3.70 6.31 22.74
CA SER A 297 -3.49 6.59 24.16
C SER A 297 -3.11 8.05 24.45
N LYS A 298 -2.34 8.68 23.55
CA LYS A 298 -1.97 10.10 23.68
C LYS A 298 -3.12 11.02 23.33
N ILE A 299 -3.93 10.66 22.32
CA ILE A 299 -5.09 11.46 21.91
C ILE A 299 -6.15 11.43 23.02
N GLN A 300 -6.43 10.28 23.61
CA GLN A 300 -7.43 10.15 24.68
C GLN A 300 -7.05 10.97 25.93
N ALA A 301 -5.77 10.94 26.32
CA ALA A 301 -5.26 11.79 27.41
C ALA A 301 -5.39 13.29 27.13
N CYS A 302 -5.36 13.70 25.85
CA CYS A 302 -5.50 15.09 25.44
C CYS A 302 -6.96 15.50 25.19
N SER A 303 -7.82 14.55 24.80
CA SER A 303 -9.23 14.77 24.45
C SER A 303 -10.12 15.00 25.67
N SER A 304 -9.70 14.59 26.87
CA SER A 304 -10.41 14.88 28.12
C SER A 304 -10.44 16.36 28.51
N GLU A 305 -9.63 17.20 27.85
CA GLU A 305 -9.53 18.65 28.12
C GLU A 305 -10.38 19.52 27.16
N GLY A 306 -11.18 18.93 26.26
CA GLY A 306 -11.90 19.70 25.22
C GLY A 306 -10.99 20.24 24.10
N SER A 307 -9.72 19.89 24.13
CA SER A 307 -8.69 20.33 23.20
C SER A 307 -8.81 19.63 21.85
N ARG A 308 -8.81 20.41 20.76
CA ARG A 308 -8.88 19.88 19.39
C ARG A 308 -7.47 19.59 18.84
N LEU A 309 -7.24 18.34 18.42
CA LEU A 309 -6.02 17.91 17.72
C LEU A 309 -5.88 18.64 16.38
N GLN A 310 -4.70 19.20 16.15
CA GLN A 310 -4.34 19.98 14.96
C GLN A 310 -2.91 19.65 14.52
N VAL A 311 -2.58 20.05 13.29
CA VAL A 311 -1.21 19.97 12.75
C VAL A 311 -0.66 21.38 12.68
N ALA A 312 0.51 21.58 13.30
CA ALA A 312 1.31 22.76 13.10
C ALA A 312 2.41 22.49 12.07
N GLN A 313 2.66 23.45 11.19
CA GLN A 313 3.78 23.44 10.26
C GLN A 313 4.77 24.53 10.64
N PHE A 314 6.07 24.26 10.47
CA PHE A 314 7.11 25.26 10.68
C PHE A 314 6.98 26.41 9.68
N ASP A 315 6.88 27.64 10.18
CA ASP A 315 6.92 28.86 9.40
C ASP A 315 8.30 29.51 9.54
N PRO A 316 9.15 29.51 8.50
CA PRO A 316 10.50 30.07 8.57
C PRO A 316 10.49 31.58 8.82
N THR A 317 9.41 32.29 8.48
CA THR A 317 9.28 33.75 8.66
C THR A 317 9.26 34.13 10.14
N PHE A 318 8.62 33.31 10.97
CA PHE A 318 8.46 33.55 12.41
C PHE A 318 9.38 32.67 13.26
N GLY A 319 10.05 31.68 12.65
CA GLY A 319 10.89 30.72 13.36
C GLY A 319 10.09 29.85 14.34
N GLU A 320 8.81 29.61 14.06
CA GLU A 320 7.91 28.87 14.97
C GLU A 320 6.95 27.96 14.21
N PHE A 321 6.42 26.94 14.90
CA PHE A 321 5.39 26.07 14.40
C PHE A 321 4.02 26.72 14.56
N ARG A 322 3.29 26.87 13.45
CA ARG A 322 1.99 27.53 13.41
C ARG A 322 0.91 26.58 12.90
N VAL A 323 -0.27 26.72 13.45
CA VAL A 323 -1.44 25.97 12.96
C VAL A 323 -2.08 26.75 11.82
N ALA A 324 -2.31 26.08 10.69
CA ALA A 324 -3.01 26.70 9.57
C ALA A 324 -4.41 27.14 10.02
N HIS A 325 -4.73 28.42 9.83
CA HIS A 325 -6.02 28.95 10.22
C HIS A 325 -7.12 28.36 9.32
N TYR A 326 -8.25 27.99 9.93
CA TYR A 326 -9.46 27.60 9.20
C TYR A 326 -9.86 28.72 8.22
N PRO A 327 -10.34 28.39 6.99
CA PRO A 327 -10.74 29.40 6.01
C PRO A 327 -11.90 30.22 6.60
N GLY A 328 -11.61 31.51 6.86
CA GLY A 328 -12.47 32.44 7.60
C GLY A 328 -11.71 33.62 8.23
N SER A 329 -10.37 33.55 8.29
CA SER A 329 -9.49 34.67 8.67
C SER A 329 -8.79 35.24 7.43
N ASN A 330 -8.86 36.56 7.24
CA ASN A 330 -8.48 37.27 6.01
C ASN A 330 -6.97 37.41 5.76
N ASN A 331 -6.10 36.61 6.40
CA ASN A 331 -4.66 36.69 6.21
C ASN A 331 -4.16 35.65 5.20
N THR A 332 -3.63 36.13 4.08
CA THR A 332 -3.50 35.44 2.80
C THR A 332 -2.14 34.77 2.52
N THR A 333 -1.32 34.48 3.54
CA THR A 333 0.08 34.07 3.33
C THR A 333 0.44 32.64 3.74
N SER A 334 -0.48 31.86 4.31
CA SER A 334 -0.23 30.45 4.63
C SER A 334 -1.14 29.55 3.80
N ALA A 335 -0.55 28.69 2.95
CA ALA A 335 -1.30 27.67 2.23
C ALA A 335 -2.15 26.87 3.23
N SER A 336 -3.47 26.77 2.98
CA SER A 336 -4.36 26.07 3.90
C SER A 336 -4.03 24.58 3.90
N LEU A 337 -3.44 24.07 5.00
CA LEU A 337 -3.23 22.63 5.17
C LEU A 337 -4.59 21.96 5.35
N ARG A 338 -4.92 21.04 4.43
CA ARG A 338 -6.12 20.22 4.58
C ARG A 338 -5.76 19.01 5.43
N MET A 339 -6.32 18.98 6.64
CA MET A 339 -6.13 17.89 7.58
C MET A 339 -7.37 16.98 7.60
N ARG A 340 -7.15 15.67 7.56
CA ARG A 340 -8.19 14.66 7.78
C ARG A 340 -7.77 13.69 8.86
N LEU A 341 -8.64 13.45 9.84
CA LEU A 341 -8.42 12.47 10.89
C LEU A 341 -8.90 11.09 10.42
N LEU A 342 -8.02 10.10 10.50
CA LEU A 342 -8.29 8.68 10.24
C LEU A 342 -8.11 7.88 11.54
N PRO A 343 -8.65 6.66 11.66
CA PRO A 343 -8.58 5.88 12.90
C PRO A 343 -7.16 5.66 13.43
N ARG A 344 -6.15 5.62 12.54
CA ARG A 344 -4.74 5.37 12.89
C ARG A 344 -3.79 6.47 12.44
N PHE A 345 -4.26 7.48 11.72
CA PHE A 345 -3.41 8.49 11.09
C PHE A 345 -4.04 9.89 11.13
N VAL A 346 -3.18 10.90 11.12
CA VAL A 346 -3.55 12.23 10.62
C VAL A 346 -3.04 12.34 9.20
N GLU A 347 -3.95 12.56 8.27
CA GLU A 347 -3.65 12.80 6.87
C GLU A 347 -3.53 14.29 6.60
N ILE A 348 -2.48 14.68 5.89
CA ILE A 348 -2.14 16.06 5.53
C ILE A 348 -1.94 16.11 4.02
N GLU A 349 -2.73 16.93 3.34
CA GLU A 349 -2.50 17.26 1.93
C GLU A 349 -1.53 18.44 1.82
N GLY A 350 -0.57 18.35 0.89
CA GLY A 350 0.43 19.39 0.66
C GLY A 350 1.00 19.39 -0.76
N SER A 351 1.79 20.41 -1.05
CA SER A 351 2.43 20.63 -2.36
C SER A 351 3.94 20.89 -2.26
N SER A 352 4.56 20.53 -1.12
CA SER A 352 5.99 20.67 -0.86
C SER A 352 6.50 19.46 -0.09
N LEU A 353 7.76 19.11 -0.33
CA LEU A 353 8.49 18.03 0.35
C LEU A 353 9.62 18.56 1.25
N ASN A 354 9.72 19.88 1.43
CA ASN A 354 10.58 20.51 2.43
C ASN A 354 9.70 21.14 3.50
N VAL A 355 9.25 20.30 4.43
CA VAL A 355 8.23 20.65 5.41
C VAL A 355 8.55 20.01 6.75
N ARG A 356 8.20 20.71 7.83
CA ARG A 356 8.29 20.17 9.19
C ARG A 356 6.91 20.25 9.82
N TRP A 357 6.41 19.12 10.29
CA TRP A 357 5.09 19.01 10.90
C TRP A 357 5.18 18.52 12.34
N LEU A 358 4.30 19.08 13.17
CA LEU A 358 4.16 18.72 14.57
C LEU A 358 2.67 18.60 14.92
N LEU A 359 2.30 17.52 15.62
CA LEU A 359 0.95 17.39 16.16
C LEU A 359 0.80 18.24 17.42
N VAL A 360 -0.20 19.11 17.43
CA VAL A 360 -0.44 20.05 18.52
C VAL A 360 -1.91 20.04 18.95
N MET A 361 -2.18 20.61 20.12
CA MET A 361 -3.52 20.81 20.64
C MET A 361 -3.65 22.20 21.24
N SER A 362 -4.86 22.76 21.19
CA SER A 362 -5.17 24.03 21.87
C SER A 362 -4.99 23.87 23.37
N GLN A 363 -4.37 24.85 24.01
CA GLN A 363 -4.30 24.96 25.45
C GLN A 363 -5.48 25.83 25.90
N ALA A 364 -6.24 25.39 26.90
CA ALA A 364 -7.22 26.25 27.55
C ALA A 364 -6.49 27.45 28.16
N PRO A 365 -7.06 28.68 28.09
CA PRO A 365 -6.45 29.83 28.73
C PRO A 365 -6.26 29.50 30.22
N PRO A 366 -5.13 29.89 30.83
CA PRO A 366 -4.94 29.67 32.25
C PRO A 366 -6.09 30.37 32.99
N SER A 367 -6.91 29.62 33.70
CA SER A 367 -7.90 30.18 34.61
C SER A 367 -7.13 31.02 35.63
N THR A 368 -7.27 32.34 35.55
CA THR A 368 -6.75 33.28 36.55
C THR A 368 -7.51 33.05 37.86
N THR A 369 -7.07 32.08 38.66
CA THR A 369 -7.39 32.04 40.08
C THR A 369 -6.51 33.06 40.78
N SER A 370 -7.10 34.24 41.01
CA SER A 370 -6.61 35.23 41.96
C SER A 370 -6.55 34.60 43.35
N ALA A 371 -5.38 34.06 43.72
CA ALA A 371 -5.09 33.65 45.08
C ALA A 371 -4.69 34.89 45.89
N THR A 372 -5.67 35.46 46.59
CA THR A 372 -5.43 36.47 47.63
C THR A 372 -4.70 35.80 48.79
N SER A 373 -3.48 36.25 49.04
CA SER A 373 -2.64 35.89 50.18
C SER A 373 -3.29 36.29 51.51
N ASN A 374 -3.18 35.43 52.53
CA ASN A 374 -2.96 35.88 53.90
C ASN A 374 -2.17 34.82 54.72
N PRO A 375 -1.19 35.23 55.56
CA PRO A 375 -0.29 34.31 56.29
C PRO A 375 -0.70 34.07 57.76
N THR A 376 0.15 33.33 58.50
CA THR A 376 0.20 32.99 59.95
C THR A 376 -0.65 31.76 60.37
N SER A 377 -0.18 30.71 61.10
CA SER A 377 0.95 30.53 62.02
C SER A 377 1.38 29.04 62.17
N ALA A 378 2.69 28.82 62.43
CA ALA A 378 3.43 27.85 63.27
C ALA A 378 2.67 26.75 64.08
N THR A 379 3.16 25.56 64.50
CA THR A 379 4.47 24.87 64.66
C THR A 379 4.20 23.39 65.04
N THR A 380 5.06 22.41 64.69
CA THR A 380 5.75 21.43 65.60
C THR A 380 6.28 20.18 64.85
N ALA A 381 7.58 19.93 65.08
CA ALA A 381 8.52 18.82 64.76
C ALA A 381 8.01 17.36 64.98
N ALA A 382 8.60 16.23 64.55
CA ALA A 382 9.73 15.71 63.72
C ALA A 382 9.59 14.14 63.76
N PRO A 383 10.54 13.24 63.39
CA PRO A 383 11.69 13.28 62.46
C PRO A 383 11.67 12.16 61.37
N SER A 384 12.66 12.24 60.49
CA SER A 384 13.11 11.33 59.41
C SER A 384 13.46 9.88 59.82
N PRO A 385 13.62 8.98 58.81
CA PRO A 385 14.94 8.37 58.65
C PRO A 385 15.50 8.41 57.21
N LYS A 386 16.84 8.42 57.16
CA LYS A 386 17.72 8.27 55.99
C LYS A 386 17.50 6.93 55.26
N SER A 387 17.70 6.93 53.94
CA SER A 387 18.48 5.87 53.29
C SER A 387 19.30 6.43 52.14
N GLU A 388 20.58 6.23 52.30
CA GLU A 388 21.69 6.25 51.35
C GLU A 388 21.58 5.04 50.42
N ILE A 389 21.96 5.20 49.14
CA ILE A 389 22.75 4.26 48.30
C ILE A 389 22.87 4.91 46.92
N ALA A 390 24.11 5.20 46.56
CA ALA A 390 24.58 5.57 45.23
C ALA A 390 24.87 4.30 44.39
N ASP A 391 25.15 4.53 43.11
CA ASP A 391 25.75 3.63 42.13
C ASP A 391 24.86 2.55 41.50
N ASP A 392 24.49 2.76 40.23
CA ASP A 392 24.97 1.88 39.15
C ASP A 392 24.71 2.50 37.76
N LEU A 393 25.76 3.11 37.21
CA LEU A 393 25.93 3.37 35.78
C LEU A 393 27.18 2.61 35.34
N GLN A 394 27.00 1.48 34.64
CA GLN A 394 27.85 0.92 33.57
C GLN A 394 27.70 -0.61 33.51
N ALA A 395 27.11 -1.15 32.44
CA ALA A 395 27.63 -2.33 31.74
C ALA A 395 26.79 -2.68 30.50
N LEU A 396 27.49 -3.20 29.47
CA LEU A 396 27.02 -3.82 28.22
C LEU A 396 26.90 -2.94 26.96
N ALA A 397 28.04 -2.39 26.55
CA ALA A 397 28.48 -2.48 25.16
C ALA A 397 29.54 -3.59 25.05
N ALA A 398 29.36 -4.52 24.10
CA ALA A 398 30.37 -5.28 23.34
C ALA A 398 29.91 -6.71 23.04
N LEU A 399 29.47 -6.97 21.80
CA LEU A 399 29.60 -8.28 21.15
C LEU A 399 30.26 -8.06 19.78
N PRO A 400 31.24 -8.89 19.38
CA PRO A 400 32.09 -8.66 18.22
C PRO A 400 31.46 -9.15 16.90
N PRO A 401 31.88 -8.62 15.74
CA PRO A 401 31.45 -9.09 14.43
C PRO A 401 32.20 -10.35 13.98
N PRO A 402 31.60 -11.20 13.12
CA PRO A 402 32.27 -12.35 12.54
C PRO A 402 33.18 -11.95 11.36
N SER A 403 34.40 -12.47 11.36
CA SER A 403 35.39 -12.34 10.27
C SER A 403 35.07 -13.27 9.09
N PRO A 404 35.39 -12.87 7.85
CA PRO A 404 35.23 -13.69 6.65
C PRO A 404 36.50 -14.52 6.34
N SER A 405 36.32 -15.77 5.89
CA SER A 405 37.36 -16.57 5.26
C SER A 405 37.23 -16.51 3.74
N SER A 406 38.27 -15.99 3.10
CA SER A 406 38.53 -15.99 1.67
C SER A 406 39.17 -17.30 1.23
N THR A 407 38.67 -17.90 0.15
CA THR A 407 39.43 -18.81 -0.71
C THR A 407 39.29 -18.33 -2.14
N GLU A 408 40.38 -17.80 -2.68
CA GLU A 408 40.56 -17.44 -4.08
C GLU A 408 40.57 -18.69 -4.96
N ASN A 409 39.87 -18.64 -6.08
CA ASN A 409 40.25 -19.32 -7.31
C ASN A 409 39.70 -18.52 -8.50
N SER A 410 40.63 -17.95 -9.28
CA SER A 410 40.37 -17.35 -10.60
C SER A 410 40.07 -18.47 -11.62
N PRO A 411 39.42 -18.19 -12.78
CA PRO A 411 40.22 -17.74 -13.93
C PRO A 411 39.53 -16.78 -14.94
N THR A 412 40.38 -15.94 -15.55
CA THR A 412 40.45 -15.47 -16.96
C THR A 412 39.21 -14.97 -17.74
N THR A 413 39.23 -13.66 -17.96
CA THR A 413 39.22 -12.93 -19.26
C THR A 413 38.55 -13.53 -20.51
N SER A 414 37.48 -12.83 -20.92
CA SER A 414 37.22 -12.20 -22.23
C SER A 414 37.32 -13.02 -23.52
N ASN A 415 36.18 -13.13 -24.23
CA ASN A 415 36.14 -12.91 -25.67
C ASN A 415 34.77 -12.32 -26.08
N SER A 416 34.83 -11.10 -26.61
CA SER A 416 33.77 -10.38 -27.30
C SER A 416 33.72 -10.86 -28.74
N SER A 417 32.55 -11.25 -29.25
CA SER A 417 32.32 -11.38 -30.68
C SER A 417 31.03 -10.64 -31.06
N THR A 418 31.22 -9.55 -31.78
CA THR A 418 30.22 -8.71 -32.43
C THR A 418 29.76 -9.41 -33.70
N ILE A 419 28.46 -9.64 -33.86
CA ILE A 419 27.84 -10.00 -35.14
C ILE A 419 26.90 -8.86 -35.53
N PRO A 420 27.04 -8.26 -36.73
CA PRO A 420 26.17 -7.18 -37.18
C PRO A 420 24.82 -7.70 -37.67
N VAL A 421 23.78 -6.95 -37.31
CA VAL A 421 22.40 -7.06 -37.75
C VAL A 421 22.27 -6.67 -39.23
N ILE A 422 21.67 -7.57 -40.01
CA ILE A 422 21.23 -7.32 -41.39
C ILE A 422 19.81 -6.71 -41.32
N THR A 423 19.66 -5.51 -41.85
CA THR A 423 18.36 -4.90 -42.18
C THR A 423 17.84 -5.49 -43.50
N PRO A 424 16.53 -5.61 -43.66
CA PRO A 424 15.96 -5.14 -44.92
C PRO A 424 14.76 -4.22 -44.74
N SER A 425 14.68 -3.35 -45.72
CA SER A 425 13.82 -2.22 -45.93
C SER A 425 12.61 -2.55 -46.80
N THR A 426 11.52 -1.81 -46.59
CA THR A 426 10.55 -1.31 -47.59
C THR A 426 9.59 -2.27 -48.29
N GLU A 427 8.27 -2.05 -48.10
CA GLU A 427 7.21 -1.85 -49.12
C GLU A 427 5.87 -1.70 -48.38
N GLU A 428 5.19 -0.54 -48.38
CA GLU A 428 4.34 0.11 -49.39
C GLU A 428 2.91 -0.48 -49.56
N ARG A 429 1.91 0.43 -49.55
CA ARG A 429 0.49 0.33 -49.99
C ARG A 429 -0.48 -0.49 -49.11
N THR A 430 -1.75 -0.10 -48.90
CA THR A 430 -2.68 0.78 -49.63
C THR A 430 -3.84 1.18 -48.70
N GLU A 431 -4.37 2.39 -48.86
CA GLU A 431 -5.66 2.83 -48.32
C GLU A 431 -6.83 2.00 -48.87
N LYS A 432 -7.82 1.72 -48.02
CA LYS A 432 -9.20 1.46 -48.46
C LYS A 432 -10.21 2.08 -47.50
N VAL A 433 -10.84 3.13 -48.00
CA VAL A 433 -12.01 3.82 -47.47
C VAL A 433 -13.20 2.86 -47.45
N MET A 434 -13.88 2.73 -46.31
CA MET A 434 -15.28 2.30 -46.27
C MET A 434 -16.09 3.20 -45.32
N ARG A 435 -17.08 3.87 -45.93
CA ARG A 435 -18.28 4.41 -45.29
C ARG A 435 -19.18 3.25 -44.83
N ILE A 436 -19.74 3.34 -43.63
CA ILE A 436 -21.00 2.71 -43.18
C ILE A 436 -21.51 3.61 -42.03
N GLU A 437 -22.48 4.47 -42.31
CA GLU A 437 -23.92 4.34 -42.03
C GLU A 437 -24.33 4.57 -40.56
N LYS A 438 -25.38 5.38 -40.43
CA LYS A 438 -25.89 6.01 -39.21
C LYS A 438 -27.14 5.26 -38.77
N PRO A 439 -27.22 4.74 -37.53
CA PRO A 439 -28.45 4.14 -37.03
C PRO A 439 -29.41 5.15 -36.36
N PRO A 440 -30.71 4.83 -36.26
CA PRO A 440 -31.79 5.79 -35.99
C PRO A 440 -32.08 6.07 -34.50
N LYS A 441 -32.86 7.14 -34.29
CA LYS A 441 -33.38 7.70 -33.04
C LYS A 441 -34.00 6.67 -32.07
N ALA A 442 -33.61 6.77 -30.80
CA ALA A 442 -34.21 6.05 -29.67
C ALA A 442 -35.58 6.62 -29.22
N PRO A 443 -36.51 5.80 -28.71
CA PRO A 443 -37.70 6.27 -28.00
C PRO A 443 -37.51 6.38 -26.47
N SER A 444 -37.98 7.53 -25.96
CA SER A 444 -38.58 7.85 -24.66
C SER A 444 -38.17 7.09 -23.38
N ARG A 445 -37.61 7.86 -22.43
CA ARG A 445 -37.36 7.49 -21.02
C ARG A 445 -38.66 7.29 -20.24
N SER A 446 -38.85 6.11 -19.65
CA SER A 446 -39.82 5.89 -18.56
C SER A 446 -39.15 6.04 -17.20
N ARG A 447 -39.78 6.86 -16.33
CA ARG A 447 -39.34 7.21 -14.96
C ARG A 447 -39.37 5.99 -14.04
N MET A 448 -38.23 5.62 -13.47
CA MET A 448 -38.18 4.68 -12.35
C MET A 448 -38.20 5.44 -11.00
N ARG A 449 -39.17 5.07 -10.15
CA ARG A 449 -39.38 5.63 -8.80
C ARG A 449 -38.26 5.18 -7.85
N ARG A 450 -37.67 6.14 -7.14
CA ARG A 450 -36.67 5.92 -6.10
C ARG A 450 -37.38 5.61 -4.78
N VAL A 451 -37.33 4.35 -4.33
CA VAL A 451 -37.73 3.97 -2.98
C VAL A 451 -36.56 4.26 -2.04
N ARG A 452 -36.78 5.12 -1.04
CA ARG A 452 -35.82 5.39 0.04
C ARG A 452 -36.16 4.47 1.22
N PHE A 453 -35.21 3.70 1.70
CA PHE A 453 -35.31 3.04 3.00
C PHE A 453 -34.79 3.98 4.09
N SER A 454 -35.57 4.11 5.17
CA SER A 454 -35.24 4.90 6.35
C SER A 454 -34.22 4.19 7.25
N LYS A 455 -33.34 4.98 7.83
CA LYS A 455 -32.11 4.60 8.55
C LYS A 455 -32.36 4.22 10.02
N SER A 456 -33.27 3.27 10.26
CA SER A 456 -33.61 2.85 11.62
C SER A 456 -33.96 1.36 11.64
N GLN A 457 -32.96 0.50 11.51
CA GLN A 457 -32.99 -0.93 11.90
C GLN A 457 -31.65 -1.60 11.56
N ILE A 458 -30.58 -1.22 12.26
CA ILE A 458 -29.47 -2.12 12.57
C ILE A 458 -28.98 -1.70 13.97
N LEU A 459 -29.37 -2.48 14.97
CA LEU A 459 -28.71 -2.58 16.27
C LEU A 459 -28.08 -3.97 16.32
#